data_AF-A0A2N3GDW0-F1
#
_entry.id   AF-A0A2N3GDW0-F1
#
_cell.length_a   1.000
_cell.length_b   1.000
_cell.length_c   1.000
_cell.angle_alpha   90.00
_cell.angle_beta   90.00
_cell.angle_gamma   90.00
#
_symmetry.space_group_name_H-M   'P 1'
#
loop_
_entity.id
_entity.type
_entity.pdbx_description
1 polymer ?
#
loop_
_entity_poly.entity_id
_entity_poly.type
_entity_poly.pdbx_seq_one_letter_code
_entity_poly.pdbx_strand_id
1 'polypeptide(L)'
;MTLQPYDPPTNPALLDRTTDSWTAVLLDVVTLAENIANTEFVPGGLRGSVPKTVAAILHGRELGLPPMTSLAHTQVINGRPGTSAEVMRALILQAGHDLHIEVSTAERCTIKGRRSGWAEDRWTTVTFTMQDAARAGLLEDKRSKDGRVTPSMYKKWPQALLLARASTILARMIFADVIHGMRSVEELQDMDGADAAGYVPDQPNTTTVSRQSSLGSSPAVEAEAPQQGGAAASEGVGAATSEQQPVVPAPARGRRRAGLTPRGAKAAPPAAAEEEPETVAAEVVVAEVVEAVGAELATETTEPTLPADDWRRRTTTQVQMQWERLLGKPVQRDERLFWTGVLVGRPVESTNELTDEELANLLNRLGALRNLAALEALNKGADQDA
;
A
#
# COMPACT_ATOMS: atom_id res chain seq x y z
N MET A 1 -9.45 34.04 31.69
CA MET A 1 -9.20 33.72 30.26
C MET A 1 -10.36 32.88 29.77
N THR A 2 -11.35 33.53 29.16
CA THR A 2 -12.49 32.85 28.52
C THR A 2 -12.04 32.38 27.15
N LEU A 3 -11.91 31.06 26.97
CA LEU A 3 -11.66 30.46 25.67
C LEU A 3 -12.92 30.66 24.81
N GLN A 4 -12.82 31.53 23.80
CA GLN A 4 -13.87 31.63 22.80
C GLN A 4 -13.89 30.35 21.95
N PRO A 5 -15.08 29.77 21.67
CA PRO A 5 -15.21 28.70 20.70
C PRO A 5 -14.68 29.16 19.34
N TYR A 6 -13.86 28.33 18.69
CA TYR A 6 -13.40 28.58 17.34
C TYR A 6 -14.60 28.56 16.38
N ASP A 7 -14.95 29.72 15.86
CA ASP A 7 -15.95 29.88 14.80
C ASP A 7 -15.21 29.80 13.45
N PRO A 8 -15.34 28.72 12.68
CA PRO A 8 -14.63 28.60 11.42
C PRO A 8 -15.06 29.74 10.49
N PRO A 9 -14.12 30.38 9.77
CA PRO A 9 -14.47 31.49 8.89
C PRO A 9 -15.46 31.01 7.83
N THR A 10 -16.71 31.45 7.97
CA THR A 10 -17.82 31.22 7.04
C THR A 10 -17.69 32.05 5.77
N ASN A 11 -16.51 32.62 5.49
CA ASN A 11 -16.30 33.44 4.30
C ASN A 11 -15.87 32.55 3.11
N PRO A 12 -16.79 32.16 2.20
CA PRO A 12 -16.48 31.32 1.05
C PRO A 12 -15.49 31.96 0.07
N ALA A 13 -15.11 33.22 0.27
CA ALA A 13 -14.16 33.94 -0.57
C ALA A 13 -12.69 33.56 -0.33
N LEU A 14 -12.35 32.90 0.79
CA LEU A 14 -10.99 32.45 1.10
C LEU A 14 -10.74 30.97 0.83
N LEU A 15 -11.78 30.20 0.49
CA LEU A 15 -11.67 28.78 0.19
C LEU A 15 -11.49 28.57 -1.31
N ASP A 16 -10.37 28.00 -1.70
CA ASP A 16 -10.22 27.52 -3.07
C ASP A 16 -10.96 26.18 -3.20
N ARG A 17 -12.03 26.17 -3.99
CA ARG A 17 -12.87 24.98 -4.19
C ARG A 17 -12.09 23.78 -4.75
N THR A 18 -10.93 24.00 -5.36
CA THR A 18 -10.12 22.91 -5.89
C THR A 18 -9.27 22.25 -4.80
N THR A 19 -8.69 23.04 -3.90
CA THR A 19 -7.75 22.57 -2.88
C THR A 19 -8.39 22.40 -1.49
N ASP A 20 -9.40 23.19 -1.14
CA ASP A 20 -10.07 23.17 0.17
C ASP A 20 -11.37 22.34 0.19
N SER A 21 -11.69 21.65 -0.91
CA SER A 21 -12.93 20.86 -1.04
C SER A 21 -13.07 19.75 0.02
N TRP A 22 -11.95 19.32 0.61
CA TRP A 22 -11.92 18.30 1.66
C TRP A 22 -12.60 18.79 2.94
N THR A 23 -12.55 20.08 3.27
CA THR A 23 -13.16 20.64 4.49
C THR A 23 -14.66 20.38 4.55
N ALA A 24 -15.33 20.44 3.40
CA ALA A 24 -16.77 20.23 3.27
C ALA A 24 -17.19 18.76 3.43
N VAL A 25 -16.30 17.81 3.16
CA VAL A 25 -16.60 16.37 3.19
C VAL A 25 -15.92 15.63 4.35
N LEU A 26 -15.05 16.31 5.10
CA LEU A 26 -14.22 15.68 6.14
C LEU A 26 -15.08 14.95 7.16
N LEU A 27 -16.11 15.60 7.70
CA LEU A 27 -16.96 15.01 8.74
C LEU A 27 -17.74 13.80 8.20
N ASP A 28 -18.29 13.88 6.98
CA ASP A 28 -18.96 12.75 6.33
C ASP A 28 -18.02 11.58 6.11
N VAL A 29 -16.76 11.85 5.73
CA VAL A 29 -15.72 10.82 5.56
C VAL A 29 -15.33 10.21 6.91
N VAL A 30 -15.27 11.00 7.98
CA VAL A 30 -15.05 10.50 9.35
C VAL A 30 -16.18 9.55 9.74
N THR A 31 -17.44 9.95 9.58
CA THR A 31 -18.59 9.09 9.86
C THR A 31 -18.57 7.81 9.02
N LEU A 32 -18.25 7.90 7.72
CA LEU A 32 -18.08 6.72 6.88
C LEU A 32 -16.98 5.81 7.43
N ALA A 33 -15.81 6.37 7.78
CA ALA A 33 -14.67 5.63 8.28
C ALA A 33 -14.95 4.95 9.63
N GLU A 34 -15.65 5.60 10.55
CA GLU A 34 -16.08 5.01 11.83
C GLU A 34 -16.90 3.73 11.62
N ASN A 35 -17.79 3.74 10.62
CA ASN A 35 -18.66 2.62 10.32
C ASN A 35 -17.94 1.45 9.61
N ILE A 36 -16.89 1.73 8.83
CA ILE A 36 -16.23 0.70 8.01
C ILE A 36 -14.84 0.27 8.51
N ALA A 37 -14.19 1.03 9.40
CA ALA A 37 -12.80 0.81 9.83
C ALA A 37 -12.54 -0.60 10.37
N ASN A 38 -13.53 -1.25 10.98
CA ASN A 38 -13.41 -2.60 11.53
C ASN A 38 -13.79 -3.72 10.56
N THR A 39 -14.26 -3.39 9.36
CA THR A 39 -14.70 -4.37 8.37
C THR A 39 -13.54 -5.01 7.62
N GLU A 40 -13.79 -6.16 7.01
CA GLU A 40 -12.80 -6.84 6.18
C GLU A 40 -12.48 -6.10 4.87
N PHE A 41 -13.36 -5.18 4.43
CA PHE A 41 -13.13 -4.32 3.28
C PHE A 41 -11.98 -3.33 3.48
N VAL A 42 -11.66 -2.98 4.73
CA VAL A 42 -10.50 -2.13 5.04
C VAL A 42 -9.25 -3.02 5.12
N PRO A 43 -8.17 -2.71 4.39
CA PRO A 43 -6.94 -3.51 4.41
C PRO A 43 -6.34 -3.64 5.81
N GLY A 44 -5.68 -4.77 6.09
CA GLY A 44 -5.16 -5.08 7.43
C GLY A 44 -4.24 -4.01 8.04
N GLY A 45 -3.47 -3.26 7.22
CA GLY A 45 -2.61 -2.17 7.69
C GLY A 45 -3.36 -0.90 8.14
N LEU A 46 -4.61 -0.74 7.71
CA LEU A 46 -5.49 0.40 8.02
C LEU A 46 -6.63 0.01 8.99
N ARG A 47 -6.98 -1.28 9.03
CA ARG A 47 -8.11 -1.83 9.80
C ARG A 47 -7.98 -1.53 11.29
N GLY A 48 -9.11 -1.21 11.92
CA GLY A 48 -9.18 -0.81 13.32
C GLY A 48 -8.70 0.62 13.60
N SER A 49 -8.27 1.37 12.57
CA SER A 49 -7.83 2.75 12.72
C SER A 49 -8.66 3.69 11.83
N VAL A 50 -9.60 4.39 12.47
CA VAL A 50 -10.41 5.42 11.82
C VAL A 50 -9.53 6.51 11.20
N PRO A 51 -8.52 7.08 11.89
CA PRO A 51 -7.67 8.14 11.30
C PRO A 51 -6.93 7.69 10.03
N LYS A 52 -6.41 6.46 10.02
CA LYS A 52 -5.73 5.89 8.83
C LYS A 52 -6.72 5.67 7.68
N THR A 53 -7.93 5.21 8.00
CA THR A 53 -8.99 4.98 7.02
C THR A 53 -9.45 6.31 6.39
N VAL A 54 -9.67 7.34 7.21
CA VAL A 54 -9.99 8.71 6.73
C VAL A 54 -8.88 9.25 5.84
N ALA A 55 -7.62 9.15 6.27
CA ALA A 55 -6.48 9.62 5.50
C ALA A 55 -6.38 8.93 4.12
N ALA A 56 -6.60 7.61 4.06
CA ALA A 56 -6.60 6.88 2.80
C ALA A 56 -7.76 7.28 1.87
N ILE A 57 -8.96 7.50 2.42
CA ILE A 57 -10.13 7.94 1.63
C ILE A 57 -9.91 9.33 1.06
N LEU A 58 -9.44 10.27 1.89
CA LEU A 58 -9.16 11.65 1.46
C LEU A 58 -8.02 11.67 0.44
N HIS A 59 -6.96 10.89 0.65
CA HIS A 59 -5.87 10.79 -0.32
C HIS A 59 -6.36 10.30 -1.68
N GLY A 60 -7.16 9.22 -1.72
CA GLY A 60 -7.70 8.76 -3.00
C GLY A 60 -8.74 9.72 -3.61
N ARG A 61 -9.44 10.51 -2.79
CA ARG A 61 -10.32 11.58 -3.29
C ARG A 61 -9.55 12.64 -4.07
N GLU A 62 -8.35 13.03 -3.61
CA GLU A 62 -7.47 13.95 -4.36
C GLU A 62 -7.12 13.39 -5.76
N LEU A 63 -7.03 12.07 -5.87
CA LEU A 63 -6.81 11.36 -7.14
C LEU A 63 -8.09 11.15 -7.96
N GLY A 64 -9.25 11.58 -7.44
CA GLY A 64 -10.55 11.37 -8.06
C GLY A 64 -11.12 9.96 -7.91
N LEU A 65 -10.60 9.15 -6.99
CA LEU A 65 -11.03 7.78 -6.71
C LEU A 65 -12.16 7.74 -5.68
N PRO A 66 -13.11 6.79 -5.81
CA PRO A 66 -14.15 6.58 -4.81
C PRO A 66 -13.56 5.90 -3.56
N PRO A 67 -14.17 6.09 -2.37
CA PRO A 67 -13.60 5.68 -1.08
C PRO A 67 -13.13 4.22 -1.01
N MET A 68 -13.93 3.29 -1.54
CA MET A 68 -13.60 1.86 -1.48
C MET A 68 -12.42 1.49 -2.38
N THR A 69 -12.33 2.09 -3.57
CA THR A 69 -11.18 1.92 -4.48
C THR A 69 -9.91 2.53 -3.87
N SER A 70 -10.04 3.70 -3.23
CA SER A 70 -8.94 4.34 -2.49
C SER A 70 -8.39 3.41 -1.42
N LEU A 71 -9.26 2.82 -0.60
CA LEU A 71 -8.87 1.87 0.45
C LEU A 71 -8.21 0.61 -0.12
N ALA A 72 -8.74 0.05 -1.20
CA ALA A 72 -8.20 -1.18 -1.79
C ALA A 72 -6.79 -1.01 -2.38
N HIS A 73 -6.50 0.18 -2.92
CA HIS A 73 -5.28 0.40 -3.72
C HIS A 73 -4.27 1.37 -3.12
N THR A 74 -4.58 2.03 -2.00
CA THR A 74 -3.67 2.94 -1.31
C THR A 74 -3.04 2.26 -0.11
N GLN A 75 -1.71 2.32 0.00
CA GLN A 75 -0.99 1.83 1.16
C GLN A 75 0.07 2.86 1.59
N VAL A 76 0.30 2.97 2.89
CA VAL A 76 1.37 3.81 3.46
C VAL A 76 2.52 2.90 3.86
N ILE A 77 3.67 3.10 3.24
CA ILE A 77 4.90 2.33 3.49
C ILE A 77 5.99 3.31 3.88
N ASN A 78 6.58 3.15 5.06
CA ASN A 78 7.58 4.07 5.63
C ASN A 78 7.15 5.55 5.60
N GLY A 79 5.90 5.82 5.97
CA GLY A 79 5.35 7.18 5.99
C GLY A 79 5.08 7.80 4.62
N ARG A 80 5.26 7.03 3.52
CA ARG A 80 4.95 7.47 2.16
C ARG A 80 3.67 6.80 1.66
N PRO A 81 2.62 7.56 1.31
CA PRO A 81 1.48 6.99 0.62
C PRO A 81 1.86 6.61 -0.80
N GLY A 82 1.45 5.43 -1.24
CA GLY A 82 1.52 5.00 -2.63
C GLY A 82 0.21 4.37 -3.06
N THR A 83 -0.07 4.45 -4.36
CA THR A 83 -1.20 3.79 -5.01
C THR A 83 -0.72 2.66 -5.89
N SER A 84 -1.51 1.60 -6.08
CA SER A 84 -1.10 0.50 -6.96
C SER A 84 -0.77 0.99 -8.37
N ALA A 85 0.18 0.32 -9.04
CA ALA A 85 0.52 0.63 -10.43
C ALA A 85 -0.68 0.45 -11.38
N GLU A 86 -1.63 -0.41 -11.02
CA GLU A 86 -2.89 -0.60 -11.76
C GLU A 86 -3.76 0.65 -11.74
N VAL A 87 -3.94 1.27 -10.56
CA VAL A 87 -4.69 2.52 -10.45
C VAL A 87 -4.00 3.64 -11.22
N MET A 88 -2.66 3.70 -11.22
CA MET A 88 -1.93 4.67 -12.04
C MET A 88 -2.27 4.53 -13.54
N ARG A 89 -2.29 3.29 -14.07
CA ARG A 89 -2.71 3.05 -15.46
C ARG A 89 -4.16 3.47 -15.69
N ALA A 90 -5.06 3.15 -14.76
CA ALA A 90 -6.46 3.53 -14.85
C ALA A 90 -6.65 5.05 -14.89
N LEU A 91 -5.92 5.80 -14.04
CA LEU A 91 -5.95 7.26 -14.03
C LEU A 91 -5.45 7.86 -15.36
N ILE A 92 -4.37 7.31 -15.92
CA ILE A 92 -3.83 7.73 -17.23
C ILE A 92 -4.87 7.54 -18.34
N LEU A 93 -5.49 6.35 -18.40
CA LEU A 93 -6.52 6.06 -19.40
C LEU A 93 -7.77 6.92 -19.19
N GLN A 94 -8.17 7.15 -17.94
CA GLN A 94 -9.31 8.02 -17.61
C GLN A 94 -9.06 9.49 -17.96
N ALA A 95 -7.81 9.95 -17.90
CA ALA A 95 -7.39 11.27 -18.40
C ALA A 95 -7.43 11.38 -19.94
N GLY A 96 -7.70 10.26 -20.64
CA GLY A 96 -7.79 10.21 -22.10
C GLY A 96 -6.44 10.11 -22.80
N HIS A 97 -5.40 9.65 -22.10
CA HIS A 97 -4.11 9.35 -22.68
C HIS A 97 -4.04 7.91 -23.16
N ASP A 98 -3.13 7.63 -24.09
CA ASP A 98 -2.93 6.27 -24.59
C ASP A 98 -1.86 5.55 -23.79
N LEU A 99 -2.13 4.29 -23.47
CA LEU A 99 -1.21 3.39 -22.81
C LEU A 99 -1.46 1.98 -23.34
N HIS A 100 -0.39 1.34 -23.81
CA HIS A 100 -0.44 -0.03 -24.33
C HIS A 100 0.66 -0.89 -23.73
N ILE A 101 0.29 -2.09 -23.33
CA ILE A 101 1.23 -3.13 -22.90
C ILE A 101 1.57 -3.94 -24.15
N GLU A 102 2.80 -3.83 -24.64
CA GLU A 102 3.25 -4.54 -25.85
C GLU A 102 3.74 -5.94 -25.53
N VAL A 103 4.49 -6.06 -24.41
CA VAL A 103 5.03 -7.33 -23.94
C VAL A 103 4.80 -7.41 -22.44
N SER A 104 4.32 -8.54 -21.96
CA SER A 104 4.21 -8.83 -20.54
C SER A 104 4.50 -10.31 -20.33
N THR A 105 5.73 -10.63 -19.94
CA THR A 105 6.18 -11.98 -19.63
C THR A 105 6.91 -12.01 -18.28
N ALA A 106 7.25 -13.20 -17.79
CA ALA A 106 8.07 -13.35 -16.59
C ALA A 106 9.52 -12.83 -16.74
N GLU A 107 9.99 -12.62 -17.97
CA GLU A 107 11.36 -12.17 -18.25
C GLU A 107 11.45 -10.68 -18.55
N ARG A 108 10.42 -10.10 -19.19
CA ARG A 108 10.38 -8.69 -19.56
C ARG A 108 8.96 -8.16 -19.67
N CYS A 109 8.80 -6.89 -19.34
CA CYS A 109 7.61 -6.11 -19.68
C CYS A 109 8.00 -4.89 -20.50
N THR A 110 7.29 -4.64 -21.59
CA THR A 110 7.42 -3.43 -22.42
C THR A 110 6.06 -2.76 -22.52
N ILE A 111 6.03 -1.47 -22.17
CA ILE A 111 4.84 -0.63 -22.19
C ILE A 111 5.15 0.64 -22.97
N LYS A 112 4.19 1.08 -23.78
CA LYS A 112 4.25 2.36 -24.47
C LYS A 112 3.14 3.28 -24.00
N GLY A 113 3.43 4.57 -23.93
CA GLY A 113 2.45 5.59 -23.60
C GLY A 113 2.60 6.82 -24.47
N ARG A 114 1.50 7.54 -24.61
CA ARG A 114 1.42 8.79 -25.36
C ARG A 114 0.41 9.72 -24.71
N ARG A 115 0.76 11.00 -24.59
CA ARG A 115 -0.21 12.01 -24.13
C ARG A 115 -1.23 12.35 -25.20
N SER A 116 -2.42 12.67 -24.74
CA SER A 116 -3.43 13.30 -25.59
C SER A 116 -2.92 14.65 -26.06
N GLY A 117 -3.06 14.91 -27.36
CA GLY A 117 -2.56 16.12 -28.01
C GLY A 117 -1.09 16.06 -28.46
N TRP A 118 -0.35 14.99 -28.17
CA TRP A 118 0.92 14.74 -28.87
C TRP A 118 0.67 14.23 -30.29
N ALA A 119 1.67 14.40 -31.16
CA ALA A 119 1.68 13.80 -32.49
C ALA A 119 1.47 12.28 -32.40
N GLU A 120 0.81 11.70 -33.41
CA GLU A 120 0.38 10.29 -33.41
C GLU A 120 1.56 9.30 -33.37
N ASP A 121 2.71 9.71 -33.89
CA ASP A 121 3.96 8.96 -33.91
C ASP A 121 4.82 9.16 -32.64
N ARG A 122 4.49 10.14 -31.79
CA ARG A 122 5.27 10.46 -30.59
C ARG A 122 4.95 9.53 -29.44
N TRP A 123 5.49 8.32 -29.48
CA TRP A 123 5.40 7.34 -28.40
C TRP A 123 6.60 7.37 -27.47
N THR A 124 6.37 7.09 -26.19
CA THR A 124 7.42 6.79 -25.22
C THR A 124 7.30 5.35 -24.79
N THR A 125 8.35 4.57 -25.00
CA THR A 125 8.40 3.14 -24.67
C THR A 125 9.33 2.92 -23.50
N VAL A 126 8.88 2.12 -22.54
CA VAL A 126 9.64 1.70 -21.37
C VAL A 126 9.67 0.18 -21.35
N THR A 127 10.87 -0.37 -21.23
CA THR A 127 11.08 -1.80 -21.00
C THR A 127 11.72 -2.00 -19.64
N PHE A 128 11.20 -2.96 -18.88
CA PHE A 128 11.80 -3.41 -17.63
C PHE A 128 11.91 -4.93 -17.64
N THR A 129 13.10 -5.43 -17.36
CA THR A 129 13.44 -6.86 -17.45
C THR A 129 13.75 -7.46 -16.09
N MET A 130 13.69 -8.79 -16.01
CA MET A 130 14.11 -9.53 -14.83
C MET A 130 15.60 -9.32 -14.52
N GLN A 131 16.42 -9.07 -15.54
CA GLN A 131 17.83 -8.69 -15.36
C GLN A 131 17.97 -7.31 -14.71
N ASP A 132 17.12 -6.35 -15.08
CA ASP A 132 17.10 -5.03 -14.43
C ASP A 132 16.69 -5.15 -12.96
N ALA A 133 15.69 -5.99 -12.67
CA ALA A 133 15.28 -6.31 -11.31
C ALA A 133 16.42 -6.97 -10.49
N ALA A 134 17.19 -7.87 -11.10
CA ALA A 134 18.36 -8.49 -10.49
C ALA A 134 19.45 -7.45 -10.16
N ARG A 135 19.78 -6.56 -11.12
CA ARG A 135 20.76 -5.49 -10.89
C ARG A 135 20.33 -4.51 -9.81
N ALA A 136 19.02 -4.33 -9.63
CA ALA A 136 18.44 -3.50 -8.58
C ALA A 136 18.27 -4.22 -7.23
N GLY A 137 18.77 -5.46 -7.07
CA GLY A 137 18.67 -6.23 -5.83
C GLY A 137 17.26 -6.70 -5.48
N LEU A 138 16.28 -6.59 -6.40
CA LEU A 138 14.87 -6.88 -6.12
C LEU A 138 14.57 -8.38 -6.04
N LEU A 139 15.49 -9.22 -6.52
CA LEU A 139 15.35 -10.68 -6.48
C LEU A 139 15.80 -11.29 -5.15
N GLU A 140 16.45 -10.51 -4.30
CA GLU A 140 16.94 -10.98 -3.01
C GLU A 140 15.80 -11.10 -1.99
N ASP A 141 15.90 -12.09 -1.12
CA ASP A 141 14.91 -12.29 -0.05
C ASP A 141 15.15 -11.25 1.05
N LYS A 142 14.09 -10.55 1.45
CA LYS A 142 14.18 -9.48 2.44
C LYS A 142 14.27 -10.07 3.84
N ARG A 143 15.23 -9.61 4.63
CA ARG A 143 15.38 -9.99 6.04
C ARG A 143 14.88 -8.87 6.94
N SER A 144 13.89 -9.17 7.77
CA SER A 144 13.41 -8.26 8.81
C SER A 144 14.45 -8.13 9.95
N LYS A 145 14.34 -7.06 10.74
CA LYS A 145 15.11 -6.87 11.98
C LYS A 145 14.94 -8.02 12.96
N ASP A 146 13.76 -8.66 12.97
CA ASP A 146 13.45 -9.81 13.84
C ASP A 146 14.01 -11.15 13.31
N GLY A 147 14.86 -11.10 12.28
CA GLY A 147 15.45 -12.29 11.65
C GLY A 147 14.49 -13.05 10.70
N ARG A 148 13.23 -12.63 10.58
CA ARG A 148 12.27 -13.22 9.64
C ARG A 148 12.68 -12.96 8.20
N VAL A 149 12.78 -14.02 7.40
CA VAL A 149 13.05 -13.93 5.96
C VAL A 149 11.72 -13.92 5.20
N THR A 150 11.55 -12.92 4.35
CA THR A 150 10.40 -12.79 3.44
C THR A 150 10.91 -13.01 2.02
N PRO A 151 10.44 -14.05 1.31
CA PRO A 151 10.91 -14.31 -0.04
C PRO A 151 10.59 -13.14 -0.98
N SER A 152 11.45 -12.89 -1.96
CA SER A 152 11.20 -11.87 -2.98
C SER A 152 9.89 -12.17 -3.72
N MET A 153 9.02 -11.16 -3.83
CA MET A 153 7.77 -11.28 -4.57
C MET A 153 8.03 -11.43 -6.08
N TYR A 154 9.19 -11.00 -6.59
CA TYR A 154 9.58 -11.21 -7.99
C TYR A 154 9.76 -12.68 -8.34
N LYS A 155 10.08 -13.54 -7.37
CA LYS A 155 10.12 -14.99 -7.58
C LYS A 155 8.72 -15.60 -7.72
N LYS A 156 7.74 -15.05 -6.99
CA LYS A 156 6.37 -15.58 -6.93
C LYS A 156 5.49 -15.03 -8.06
N TRP A 157 5.63 -13.75 -8.37
CA TRP A 157 4.79 -13.02 -9.32
C TRP A 157 5.62 -12.15 -10.29
N PRO A 158 6.56 -12.74 -11.04
CA PRO A 158 7.52 -11.99 -11.87
C PRO A 158 6.83 -11.08 -12.88
N GLN A 159 5.91 -11.63 -13.69
CA GLN A 159 5.23 -10.88 -14.75
C GLN A 159 4.45 -9.67 -14.21
N ALA A 160 3.73 -9.85 -13.10
CA ALA A 160 2.92 -8.79 -12.50
C ALA A 160 3.79 -7.63 -11.96
N LEU A 161 4.91 -7.95 -11.32
CA LEU A 161 5.82 -6.95 -10.77
C LEU A 161 6.66 -6.25 -11.83
N LEU A 162 7.06 -6.95 -12.89
CA LEU A 162 7.69 -6.31 -14.05
C LEU A 162 6.72 -5.33 -14.72
N LEU A 163 5.44 -5.70 -14.86
CA LEU A 163 4.41 -4.81 -15.37
C LEU A 163 4.19 -3.61 -14.44
N ALA A 164 4.14 -3.81 -13.13
CA ALA A 164 3.99 -2.72 -12.16
C ALA A 164 5.15 -1.72 -12.26
N ARG A 165 6.39 -2.22 -12.38
CA ARG A 165 7.58 -1.37 -12.55
C ARG A 165 7.58 -0.60 -13.86
N ALA A 166 7.37 -1.28 -14.97
CA ALA A 166 7.30 -0.62 -16.28
C ALA A 166 6.20 0.46 -16.31
N SER A 167 5.02 0.15 -15.73
CA SER A 167 3.91 1.11 -15.60
C SER A 167 4.30 2.34 -14.80
N THR A 168 4.96 2.16 -13.66
CA THR A 168 5.32 3.26 -12.75
C THR A 168 6.41 4.14 -13.35
N ILE A 169 7.42 3.55 -14.01
CA ILE A 169 8.47 4.31 -14.70
C ILE A 169 7.86 5.17 -15.81
N LEU A 170 7.02 4.58 -16.66
CA LEU A 170 6.34 5.32 -17.73
C LEU A 170 5.45 6.43 -17.16
N ALA A 171 4.66 6.12 -16.13
CA ALA A 171 3.78 7.08 -15.48
C ALA A 171 4.55 8.29 -14.91
N ARG A 172 5.66 8.06 -14.21
CA ARG A 172 6.49 9.15 -13.68
C ARG A 172 7.23 9.92 -14.78
N MET A 173 7.56 9.28 -15.89
CA MET A 173 8.28 9.94 -16.98
C MET A 173 7.40 10.91 -17.77
N ILE A 174 6.18 10.49 -18.14
CA ILE A 174 5.34 11.27 -19.05
C ILE A 174 3.96 11.63 -18.51
N PHE A 175 3.51 11.10 -17.36
CA PHE A 175 2.17 11.35 -16.78
C PHE A 175 2.23 11.81 -15.31
N ALA A 176 3.32 12.48 -14.91
CA ALA A 176 3.56 12.85 -13.51
C ALA A 176 2.49 13.78 -12.90
N ASP A 177 1.87 14.64 -13.71
CA ASP A 177 0.72 15.47 -13.33
C ASP A 177 -0.55 14.65 -13.04
N VAL A 178 -0.83 13.60 -13.82
CA VAL A 178 -1.99 12.72 -13.64
C VAL A 178 -1.86 11.91 -12.35
N ILE A 179 -0.66 11.39 -12.09
CA ILE A 179 -0.37 10.57 -10.91
C ILE A 179 0.19 11.39 -9.74
N HIS A 180 0.17 12.73 -9.82
CA HIS A 180 0.64 13.64 -8.76
C HIS A 180 2.08 13.33 -8.26
N GLY A 181 2.96 12.86 -9.15
CA GLY A 181 4.35 12.52 -8.86
C GLY A 181 4.54 11.32 -7.92
N MET A 182 3.48 10.57 -7.62
CA MET A 182 3.53 9.48 -6.65
C MET A 182 4.33 8.26 -7.14
N ARG A 183 4.79 7.46 -6.18
CA ARG A 183 5.34 6.13 -6.42
C ARG A 183 4.26 5.08 -6.24
N SER A 184 4.42 3.95 -6.92
CA SER A 184 3.47 2.86 -6.75
C SER A 184 3.70 2.11 -5.43
N VAL A 185 2.67 1.42 -4.93
CA VAL A 185 2.80 0.55 -3.75
C VAL A 185 3.92 -0.46 -3.96
N GLU A 186 3.98 -1.08 -5.13
CA GLU A 186 5.00 -2.09 -5.47
C GLU A 186 6.41 -1.48 -5.44
N GLU A 187 6.58 -0.28 -6.01
CA GLU A 187 7.85 0.45 -5.96
C GLU A 187 8.25 0.84 -4.53
N LEU A 188 7.30 1.25 -3.68
CA LEU A 188 7.57 1.57 -2.28
C LEU A 188 7.93 0.33 -1.46
N GLN A 189 7.25 -0.81 -1.69
CA GLN A 189 7.57 -2.07 -1.03
C GLN A 189 8.98 -2.53 -1.35
N ASP A 190 9.43 -2.31 -2.59
CA ASP A 190 10.78 -2.64 -3.02
C ASP A 190 11.86 -1.80 -2.33
N MET A 191 11.58 -0.53 -2.04
CA MET A 191 12.49 0.39 -1.32
C MET A 191 12.54 0.12 0.19
N ASP A 192 11.72 -0.79 0.71
CA ASP A 192 11.55 -1.07 2.15
C ASP A 192 12.75 -1.84 2.77
N GLY A 193 13.85 -1.97 2.04
CA GLY A 193 15.14 -2.49 2.53
C GLY A 193 16.24 -1.43 2.36
N ALA A 194 16.84 -0.99 3.48
CA ALA A 194 17.99 -0.07 3.58
C ALA A 194 17.85 1.37 3.05
N ASP A 195 17.00 1.65 2.06
CA ASP A 195 16.82 3.00 1.47
C ASP A 195 15.73 3.84 2.17
N ALA A 196 15.23 3.37 3.31
CA ALA A 196 14.24 4.06 4.13
C ALA A 196 14.82 5.23 4.97
N ALA A 197 16.01 5.73 4.63
CA ALA A 197 16.38 7.08 5.03
C ALA A 197 15.45 8.05 4.29
N GLY A 198 14.36 8.42 4.95
CA GLY A 198 13.59 9.60 4.55
C GLY A 198 14.57 10.75 4.29
N TYR A 199 14.27 11.58 3.29
CA TYR A 199 14.69 12.97 3.40
C TYR A 199 13.99 13.51 4.65
N VAL A 200 14.65 13.39 5.79
CA VAL A 200 14.42 14.26 6.92
C VAL A 200 15.12 15.54 6.47
N PRO A 201 14.42 16.64 6.14
CA PRO A 201 15.10 17.91 6.08
C PRO A 201 15.82 18.02 7.42
N ASP A 202 17.14 18.11 7.37
CA ASP A 202 17.99 18.27 8.54
C ASP A 202 17.31 19.36 9.39
N GLN A 203 16.70 18.95 10.50
CA GLN A 203 16.11 19.94 11.38
C GLN A 203 17.31 20.77 11.77
N PRO A 204 17.35 22.09 11.46
CA PRO A 204 18.48 22.88 11.87
C PRO A 204 18.52 22.74 13.38
N ASN A 205 19.52 21.99 13.86
CA ASN A 205 19.84 21.91 15.26
C ASN A 205 19.84 23.36 15.69
N THR A 206 18.90 23.72 16.55
CA THR A 206 18.85 25.06 17.11
C THR A 206 20.06 25.10 18.03
N THR A 207 21.22 25.43 17.45
CA THR A 207 22.40 25.77 18.20
C THR A 207 22.02 27.04 18.92
N THR A 208 21.60 26.89 20.18
CA THR A 208 21.50 27.98 21.13
C THR A 208 22.91 28.55 21.26
N VAL A 209 23.21 29.55 20.43
CA VAL A 209 24.42 30.35 20.56
C VAL A 209 24.24 31.14 21.85
N SER A 210 24.79 30.61 22.93
CA SER A 210 24.99 31.36 24.17
C SER A 210 25.93 32.52 23.85
N ARG A 211 25.38 33.71 23.72
CA ARG A 211 26.15 34.94 23.53
C ARG A 211 26.83 35.27 24.87
N GLN A 212 28.06 34.80 25.06
CA GLN A 212 28.93 35.34 26.10
C GLN A 212 29.27 36.79 25.74
N SER A 213 28.79 37.71 26.57
CA SER A 213 29.13 39.13 26.49
C SER A 213 30.56 39.34 26.99
N SER A 214 31.50 39.60 26.10
CA SER A 214 32.75 40.27 26.42
C SER A 214 32.68 41.73 25.95
N LEU A 215 32.59 42.63 26.92
CA LEU A 215 32.84 44.06 26.74
C LEU A 215 34.34 44.24 26.42
N GLY A 216 34.64 44.93 25.32
CA GLY A 216 36.02 45.22 24.91
C GLY A 216 36.14 46.00 23.60
N SER A 217 35.83 47.31 23.69
CA SER A 217 36.18 48.47 22.84
C SER A 217 36.92 48.27 21.50
N SER A 218 36.34 48.78 20.40
CA SER A 218 36.77 49.96 19.60
C SER A 218 36.24 49.87 18.14
N PRO A 219 36.21 50.96 17.34
CA PRO A 219 35.49 52.22 17.50
C PRO A 219 34.43 52.42 16.39
N ALA A 220 33.62 53.47 16.58
CA ALA A 220 32.49 53.87 15.76
C ALA A 220 32.82 54.19 14.29
N VAL A 221 31.93 53.79 13.39
CA VAL A 221 31.57 54.59 12.21
C VAL A 221 30.05 54.66 12.15
N GLU A 222 29.61 55.91 12.09
CA GLU A 222 28.28 56.46 12.27
C GLU A 222 27.40 56.13 11.05
N ALA A 223 26.18 55.63 11.32
CA ALA A 223 25.15 55.42 10.31
C ALA A 223 24.26 56.66 10.26
N GLU A 224 24.21 57.32 9.11
CA GLU A 224 23.25 58.38 8.84
C GLU A 224 22.12 57.83 7.95
N ALA A 225 20.89 57.98 8.44
CA ALA A 225 19.64 57.62 7.78
C ALA A 225 19.14 58.79 6.89
N PRO A 226 18.18 58.55 5.98
CA PRO A 226 18.04 59.25 4.71
C PRO A 226 17.04 60.42 4.73
N GLN A 227 17.25 61.46 3.91
CA GLN A 227 16.17 62.38 3.48
C GLN A 227 16.35 62.95 2.05
N GLN A 228 15.28 62.76 1.26
CA GLN A 228 14.58 63.66 0.32
C GLN A 228 15.31 64.79 -0.44
N GLY A 229 15.03 64.84 -1.75
CA GLY A 229 14.51 66.08 -2.39
C GLY A 229 15.20 66.60 -3.67
N GLY A 230 14.55 66.41 -4.83
CA GLY A 230 14.18 67.52 -5.74
C GLY A 230 15.12 68.00 -6.87
N ALA A 231 14.60 67.86 -8.11
CA ALA A 231 14.72 68.73 -9.31
C ALA A 231 16.12 68.93 -9.97
N ALA A 232 16.31 69.05 -11.30
CA ALA A 232 15.42 69.38 -12.41
C ALA A 232 16.00 68.93 -13.79
N ALA A 233 15.06 68.67 -14.72
CA ALA A 233 15.00 69.01 -16.15
C ALA A 233 16.14 68.70 -17.15
N SER A 234 15.77 67.94 -18.20
CA SER A 234 15.80 68.44 -19.58
C SER A 234 14.69 67.81 -20.43
N GLU A 235 14.04 68.66 -21.24
CA GLU A 235 12.91 68.39 -22.13
C GLU A 235 13.35 67.73 -23.45
N GLY A 236 12.41 67.03 -24.12
CA GLY A 236 12.62 66.53 -25.48
C GLY A 236 11.51 65.65 -26.07
N VAL A 237 10.29 66.18 -26.15
CA VAL A 237 9.20 65.99 -27.16
C VAL A 237 9.09 64.65 -27.95
N GLY A 238 7.89 64.04 -27.92
CA GLY A 238 7.41 63.18 -29.01
C GLY A 238 6.23 62.27 -28.63
N ALA A 239 5.01 62.80 -28.72
CA ALA A 239 3.76 62.08 -28.46
C ALA A 239 3.38 61.09 -29.59
N ALA A 240 2.89 59.91 -29.23
CA ALA A 240 1.79 59.21 -29.93
C ALA A 240 1.21 58.10 -29.04
N THR A 241 -0.03 58.32 -28.61
CA THR A 241 -0.87 57.41 -27.85
C THR A 241 -1.41 56.30 -28.76
N SER A 242 -1.41 55.05 -28.29
CA SER A 242 -2.39 54.05 -28.72
C SER A 242 -2.62 53.07 -27.57
N GLU A 243 -3.80 53.20 -26.96
CA GLU A 243 -4.39 52.22 -26.07
C GLU A 243 -4.54 50.89 -26.82
N GLN A 244 -3.92 49.84 -26.30
CA GLN A 244 -4.34 48.47 -26.56
C GLN A 244 -4.53 47.77 -25.21
N GLN A 245 -5.79 47.44 -24.94
CA GLN A 245 -6.22 46.61 -23.82
C GLN A 245 -5.48 45.26 -23.84
N PRO A 246 -4.98 44.75 -22.70
CA PRO A 246 -4.50 43.38 -22.63
C PRO A 246 -5.70 42.43 -22.69
N VAL A 247 -5.75 41.61 -23.73
CA VAL A 247 -6.69 40.49 -23.89
C VAL A 247 -6.39 39.46 -22.80
N VAL A 248 -7.33 39.26 -21.88
CA VAL A 248 -7.30 38.20 -20.88
C VAL A 248 -7.58 36.85 -21.57
N PRO A 249 -6.69 35.85 -21.53
CA PRO A 249 -7.03 34.53 -22.05
C PRO A 249 -8.07 33.86 -21.12
N ALA A 250 -9.20 33.48 -21.71
CA ALA A 250 -10.29 32.81 -21.03
C ALA A 250 -9.83 31.48 -20.38
N PRO A 251 -10.30 31.15 -19.15
CA PRO A 251 -9.94 29.90 -18.50
C PRO A 251 -10.56 28.70 -19.25
N ALA A 252 -9.74 27.67 -19.45
CA ALA A 252 -10.15 26.41 -20.06
C ALA A 252 -11.34 25.81 -19.30
N ARG A 253 -12.49 25.70 -19.98
CA ARG A 253 -13.69 25.03 -19.46
C ARG A 253 -13.35 23.57 -19.12
N GLY A 254 -13.42 23.23 -17.84
CA GLY A 254 -13.39 21.86 -17.37
C GLY A 254 -14.44 21.02 -18.08
N ARG A 255 -14.00 19.91 -18.71
CA ARG A 255 -14.91 18.96 -19.32
C ARG A 255 -15.72 18.27 -18.23
N ARG A 256 -17.05 18.35 -18.34
CA ARG A 256 -17.99 17.58 -17.52
C ARG A 256 -17.76 16.09 -17.79
N ARG A 257 -17.76 15.30 -16.71
CA ARG A 257 -17.74 13.83 -16.76
C ARG A 257 -18.95 13.34 -17.58
N ALA A 258 -18.71 12.58 -18.64
CA ALA A 258 -19.75 11.84 -19.33
C ALA A 258 -20.08 10.59 -18.50
N GLY A 259 -21.37 10.36 -18.22
CA GLY A 259 -21.83 9.14 -17.58
C GLY A 259 -21.55 7.92 -18.44
N LEU A 260 -21.26 6.79 -17.79
CA LEU A 260 -21.15 5.48 -18.46
C LEU A 260 -22.50 5.15 -19.11
N THR A 261 -22.56 5.22 -20.44
CA THR A 261 -23.62 4.55 -21.20
C THR A 261 -23.18 3.11 -21.49
N PRO A 262 -24.02 2.09 -21.21
CA PRO A 262 -23.70 0.71 -21.59
C PRO A 262 -23.76 0.60 -23.11
N ARG A 263 -22.62 0.30 -23.74
CA ARG A 263 -22.54 0.10 -25.19
C ARG A 263 -23.03 -1.31 -25.53
N GLY A 264 -24.36 -1.47 -25.56
CA GLY A 264 -25.03 -2.62 -26.16
C GLY A 264 -25.45 -2.27 -27.59
N ALA A 265 -24.74 -2.80 -28.59
CA ALA A 265 -25.24 -2.90 -29.95
C ALA A 265 -24.67 -4.17 -30.60
N LYS A 266 -25.61 -5.02 -31.02
CA LYS A 266 -25.45 -6.33 -31.65
C LYS A 266 -24.53 -6.29 -32.87
N ALA A 267 -23.55 -7.18 -32.93
CA ALA A 267 -23.00 -7.66 -34.20
C ALA A 267 -23.71 -8.98 -34.53
N ALA A 268 -24.43 -9.00 -35.65
CA ALA A 268 -25.01 -10.22 -36.23
C ALA A 268 -23.93 -10.96 -37.04
N PRO A 269 -23.96 -12.30 -37.08
CA PRO A 269 -22.95 -13.10 -37.77
C PRO A 269 -23.12 -13.04 -39.30
N PRO A 270 -22.05 -13.09 -40.11
CA PRO A 270 -22.20 -13.29 -41.54
C PRO A 270 -22.59 -14.74 -41.85
N ALA A 271 -23.54 -14.86 -42.79
CA ALA A 271 -24.16 -16.10 -43.24
C ALA A 271 -23.29 -16.93 -44.18
N ALA A 272 -23.64 -18.22 -44.24
CA ALA A 272 -23.04 -19.32 -44.98
C ALA A 272 -22.89 -19.10 -46.49
N ALA A 273 -21.80 -19.62 -47.04
CA ALA A 273 -21.71 -20.12 -48.40
C ALA A 273 -21.33 -21.60 -48.31
N GLU A 274 -22.15 -22.43 -48.95
CA GLU A 274 -22.05 -23.89 -49.03
C GLU A 274 -20.95 -24.28 -50.03
N GLU A 275 -20.06 -25.20 -49.65
CA GLU A 275 -19.40 -26.15 -50.56
C GLU A 275 -19.17 -27.45 -49.79
N GLU A 276 -19.64 -28.56 -50.37
CA GLU A 276 -19.70 -29.92 -49.83
C GLU A 276 -18.35 -30.68 -49.91
N PRO A 277 -18.20 -31.83 -49.21
CA PRO A 277 -16.94 -32.23 -48.57
C PRO A 277 -16.14 -33.29 -49.33
N GLU A 278 -14.80 -33.22 -49.20
CA GLU A 278 -13.90 -34.36 -49.44
C GLU A 278 -13.39 -34.94 -48.12
N THR A 279 -13.44 -36.27 -48.06
CA THR A 279 -13.20 -37.15 -46.93
C THR A 279 -11.72 -37.39 -46.65
N VAL A 280 -11.32 -37.39 -45.36
CA VAL A 280 -10.16 -38.16 -44.88
C VAL A 280 -10.46 -38.74 -43.50
N ALA A 281 -10.21 -40.04 -43.39
CA ALA A 281 -10.61 -40.93 -42.31
C ALA A 281 -9.85 -40.67 -41.00
N ALA A 282 -10.59 -40.75 -39.88
CA ALA A 282 -10.05 -40.81 -38.53
C ALA A 282 -10.05 -42.28 -38.06
N GLU A 283 -8.89 -42.74 -37.60
CA GLU A 283 -8.69 -44.05 -36.96
C GLU A 283 -8.92 -43.91 -35.45
N VAL A 284 -9.80 -44.77 -34.91
CA VAL A 284 -10.18 -44.85 -33.49
C VAL A 284 -9.42 -46.02 -32.87
N VAL A 285 -8.68 -45.77 -31.78
CA VAL A 285 -8.11 -46.84 -30.94
C VAL A 285 -8.88 -46.88 -29.62
N VAL A 286 -9.46 -48.05 -29.36
CA VAL A 286 -10.28 -48.38 -28.18
C VAL A 286 -9.38 -48.86 -27.05
N ALA A 287 -9.63 -48.38 -25.83
CA ALA A 287 -8.97 -48.83 -24.60
C ALA A 287 -9.62 -50.11 -24.07
N GLU A 288 -8.79 -51.12 -23.78
CA GLU A 288 -9.18 -52.40 -23.18
C GLU A 288 -8.88 -52.40 -21.66
N VAL A 289 -9.80 -53.00 -20.89
CA VAL A 289 -9.75 -53.21 -19.44
C VAL A 289 -9.10 -54.55 -19.15
N VAL A 290 -8.16 -54.61 -18.19
CA VAL A 290 -7.68 -55.89 -17.63
C VAL A 290 -7.64 -55.80 -16.11
N GLU A 291 -8.19 -56.83 -15.47
CA GLU A 291 -8.40 -57.01 -14.03
C GLU A 291 -7.11 -57.27 -13.22
N ALA A 292 -7.27 -57.05 -11.91
CA ALA A 292 -6.27 -57.14 -10.85
C ALA A 292 -5.90 -58.57 -10.44
N VAL A 293 -4.63 -58.75 -10.02
CA VAL A 293 -4.22 -59.72 -8.99
C VAL A 293 -3.10 -59.09 -8.15
N GLY A 294 -3.24 -59.11 -6.83
CA GLY A 294 -2.36 -58.42 -5.89
C GLY A 294 -1.14 -59.21 -5.43
N ALA A 295 -0.17 -58.48 -4.83
CA ALA A 295 0.66 -58.95 -3.73
C ALA A 295 1.42 -57.78 -3.07
N GLU A 296 1.20 -57.69 -1.76
CA GLU A 296 2.06 -57.21 -0.66
C GLU A 296 2.47 -55.74 -0.47
N LEU A 297 2.04 -55.26 0.71
CA LEU A 297 2.38 -54.03 1.40
C LEU A 297 3.87 -53.96 1.76
N ALA A 298 4.51 -52.84 1.41
CA ALA A 298 5.57 -52.24 2.19
C ALA A 298 5.20 -50.77 2.42
N THR A 299 4.62 -50.48 3.58
CA THR A 299 4.36 -49.11 4.05
C THR A 299 5.66 -48.54 4.60
N GLU A 300 6.40 -47.83 3.75
CA GLU A 300 7.52 -46.99 4.18
C GLU A 300 6.97 -45.57 4.44
N THR A 301 6.51 -45.35 5.66
CA THR A 301 6.11 -44.03 6.15
C THR A 301 7.37 -43.19 6.35
N THR A 302 7.79 -42.44 5.33
CA THR A 302 8.83 -41.42 5.50
C THR A 302 8.16 -40.13 5.96
N GLU A 303 8.15 -39.90 7.27
CA GLU A 303 7.77 -38.61 7.86
C GLU A 303 8.78 -37.53 7.40
N PRO A 304 8.33 -36.37 6.89
CA PRO A 304 9.23 -35.28 6.57
C PRO A 304 9.66 -34.59 7.88
N THR A 305 10.88 -34.85 8.32
CA THR A 305 11.52 -34.11 9.43
C THR A 305 11.86 -32.69 8.95
N LEU A 306 10.98 -31.74 9.29
CA LEU A 306 11.23 -30.30 9.19
C LEU A 306 12.31 -29.90 10.21
N PRO A 307 13.13 -28.85 9.92
CA PRO A 307 14.12 -28.36 10.87
C PRO A 307 13.44 -27.88 12.17
N ALA A 308 13.86 -28.44 13.30
CA ALA A 308 13.19 -28.34 14.61
C ALA A 308 12.89 -26.90 15.09
N ASP A 309 13.68 -25.91 14.64
CA ASP A 309 13.57 -24.51 15.10
C ASP A 309 12.34 -23.75 14.56
N ASP A 310 11.80 -24.16 13.41
CA ASP A 310 10.64 -23.50 12.79
C ASP A 310 9.31 -24.00 13.36
N TRP A 311 9.25 -25.28 13.75
CA TRP A 311 8.07 -25.89 14.36
C TRP A 311 7.79 -25.27 15.72
N ARG A 312 8.80 -25.23 16.60
CA ARG A 312 8.64 -24.77 18.00
C ARG A 312 8.11 -23.34 18.08
N ARG A 313 8.67 -22.43 17.26
CA ARG A 313 8.22 -21.03 17.17
C ARG A 313 6.74 -20.90 16.76
N ARG A 314 6.31 -21.68 15.78
CA ARG A 314 4.91 -21.68 15.31
C ARG A 314 3.98 -22.23 16.39
N THR A 315 4.35 -23.35 17.01
CA THR A 315 3.56 -24.00 18.06
C THR A 315 3.44 -23.10 19.29
N THR A 316 4.53 -22.45 19.74
CA THR A 316 4.48 -21.48 20.85
C THR A 316 3.56 -20.29 20.53
N THR A 317 3.58 -19.80 19.29
CA THR A 317 2.68 -18.72 18.84
C THR A 317 1.22 -19.16 18.90
N GLN A 318 0.92 -20.38 18.46
CA GLN A 318 -0.44 -20.93 18.52
C GLN A 318 -0.92 -21.15 19.96
N VAL A 319 -0.06 -21.67 20.85
CA VAL A 319 -0.37 -21.80 22.28
C VAL A 319 -0.67 -20.43 22.89
N GLN A 320 0.10 -19.40 22.57
CA GLN A 320 -0.16 -18.03 23.02
C GLN A 320 -1.52 -17.51 22.54
N MET A 321 -1.89 -17.77 21.28
CA MET A 321 -3.22 -17.40 20.76
C MET A 321 -4.35 -18.13 21.47
N GLN A 322 -4.17 -19.41 21.82
CA GLN A 322 -5.17 -20.17 22.59
C GLN A 322 -5.34 -19.64 24.01
N TRP A 323 -4.25 -19.21 24.66
CA TRP A 323 -4.33 -18.53 25.96
C TRP A 323 -5.04 -17.19 25.88
N GLU A 324 -4.75 -16.38 24.84
CA GLU A 324 -5.46 -15.13 24.60
C GLU A 324 -6.96 -15.33 24.36
N ARG A 325 -7.33 -16.47 23.73
CA ARG A 325 -8.73 -16.86 23.54
C ARG A 325 -9.43 -17.23 24.86
N LEU A 326 -8.75 -17.94 25.76
CA LEU A 326 -9.35 -18.46 26.99
C LEU A 326 -9.31 -17.46 28.16
N LEU A 327 -8.20 -16.74 28.34
CA LEU A 327 -7.94 -15.83 29.47
C LEU A 327 -8.14 -14.34 29.12
N GLY A 328 -8.28 -14.01 27.83
CA GLY A 328 -8.41 -12.62 27.36
C GLY A 328 -7.07 -11.87 27.29
N LYS A 329 -7.12 -10.61 26.79
CA LYS A 329 -5.94 -9.74 26.65
C LYS A 329 -5.96 -8.63 27.71
N PRO A 330 -4.83 -8.37 28.42
CA PRO A 330 -3.55 -9.08 28.38
C PRO A 330 -3.58 -10.37 29.22
N VAL A 331 -2.95 -11.43 28.72
CA VAL A 331 -2.79 -12.69 29.48
C VAL A 331 -1.76 -12.46 30.59
N GLN A 332 -2.17 -12.60 31.85
CA GLN A 332 -1.25 -12.50 32.98
C GLN A 332 -0.26 -13.68 32.96
N ARG A 333 1.02 -13.38 33.14
CA ARG A 333 2.10 -14.38 33.05
C ARG A 333 1.90 -15.52 34.05
N ASP A 334 1.57 -15.17 35.29
CA ASP A 334 1.49 -16.11 36.41
C ASP A 334 0.29 -17.06 36.24
N GLU A 335 -0.85 -16.53 35.80
CA GLU A 335 -2.05 -17.31 35.50
C GLU A 335 -1.83 -18.29 34.34
N ARG A 336 -1.13 -17.86 33.28
CA ARG A 336 -0.76 -18.73 32.17
C ARG A 336 0.17 -19.86 32.61
N LEU A 337 1.18 -19.56 33.44
CA LEU A 337 2.13 -20.56 33.93
C LEU A 337 1.45 -21.57 34.86
N PHE A 338 0.55 -21.11 35.73
CA PHE A 338 -0.28 -21.96 36.58
C PHE A 338 -1.08 -22.97 35.75
N TRP A 339 -1.88 -22.49 34.79
CA TRP A 339 -2.70 -23.38 33.96
C TRP A 339 -1.89 -24.27 33.02
N THR A 340 -0.74 -23.79 32.54
CA THR A 340 0.20 -24.62 31.79
C THR A 340 0.71 -25.76 32.66
N GLY A 341 1.04 -25.50 33.92
CA GLY A 341 1.47 -26.54 34.86
C GLY A 341 0.39 -27.57 35.15
N VAL A 342 -0.87 -27.14 35.32
CA VAL A 342 -2.03 -28.04 35.48
C VAL A 342 -2.24 -28.94 34.25
N LEU A 343 -2.07 -28.40 33.04
CA LEU A 343 -2.27 -29.15 31.80
C LEU A 343 -1.08 -30.06 31.42
N VAL A 344 0.12 -29.75 31.87
CA VAL A 344 1.30 -30.61 31.66
C VAL A 344 1.47 -31.62 32.81
N GLY A 345 0.90 -31.33 33.98
CA GLY A 345 0.97 -32.19 35.17
C GLY A 345 2.23 -31.99 36.00
N ARG A 346 2.99 -30.91 35.77
CA ARG A 346 4.16 -30.51 36.55
C ARG A 346 4.23 -28.98 36.66
N PRO A 347 4.81 -28.41 37.73
CA PRO A 347 5.05 -26.97 37.79
C PRO A 347 6.04 -26.54 36.69
N VAL A 348 5.75 -25.39 36.06
CA VAL A 348 6.57 -24.81 34.99
C VAL A 348 6.82 -23.33 35.31
N GLU A 349 8.08 -22.92 35.38
CA GLU A 349 8.45 -21.52 35.68
C GLU A 349 8.63 -20.70 34.39
N SER A 350 8.85 -21.39 33.27
CA SER A 350 9.03 -20.79 31.96
C SER A 350 8.50 -21.66 30.84
N THR A 351 7.84 -21.05 29.85
CA THR A 351 7.39 -21.73 28.62
C THR A 351 8.55 -22.39 27.84
N ASN A 352 9.80 -21.95 28.08
CA ASN A 352 10.97 -22.56 27.45
C ASN A 352 11.34 -23.94 28.01
N GLU A 353 10.84 -24.29 29.21
CA GLU A 353 11.10 -25.58 29.88
C GLU A 353 10.27 -26.75 29.32
N LEU A 354 9.33 -26.47 28.43
CA LEU A 354 8.46 -27.47 27.83
C LEU A 354 9.24 -28.28 26.77
N THR A 355 9.16 -29.61 26.80
CA THR A 355 9.63 -30.42 25.67
C THR A 355 8.74 -30.21 24.45
N ASP A 356 9.21 -30.58 23.26
CA ASP A 356 8.41 -30.46 22.04
C ASP A 356 7.15 -31.35 22.11
N GLU A 357 7.22 -32.51 22.77
CA GLU A 357 6.07 -33.37 23.02
C GLU A 357 5.06 -32.71 23.99
N GLU A 358 5.54 -32.12 25.09
CA GLU A 358 4.71 -31.39 26.05
C GLU A 358 4.01 -30.18 25.38
N LEU A 359 4.72 -29.47 24.50
CA LEU A 359 4.19 -28.31 23.78
C LEU A 359 3.11 -28.72 22.77
N ALA A 360 3.30 -29.83 22.06
CA ALA A 360 2.30 -30.38 21.14
C ALA A 360 1.03 -30.84 21.90
N ASN A 361 1.21 -31.53 23.02
CA ASN A 361 0.11 -31.98 23.88
C ASN A 361 -0.66 -30.80 24.48
N LEU A 362 0.05 -29.77 24.95
CA LEU A 362 -0.54 -28.54 25.46
C LEU A 362 -1.42 -27.86 24.40
N LEU A 363 -0.92 -27.74 23.16
CA LEU A 363 -1.68 -27.14 22.06
C LEU A 363 -2.97 -27.92 21.77
N ASN A 364 -2.90 -29.25 21.72
CA ASN A 364 -4.06 -30.11 21.50
C ASN A 364 -5.11 -29.97 22.61
N ARG A 365 -4.69 -29.99 23.88
CA ARG A 365 -5.58 -29.83 25.04
C ARG A 365 -6.25 -28.46 25.05
N LEU A 366 -5.49 -27.39 24.76
CA LEU A 366 -6.03 -26.04 24.66
C LEU A 366 -7.00 -25.87 23.50
N GLY A 367 -6.74 -26.53 22.37
CA GLY A 367 -7.63 -26.56 21.21
C GLY A 367 -9.00 -27.18 21.54
N ALA A 368 -9.03 -28.22 22.39
CA ALA A 368 -10.25 -28.90 22.80
C ALA A 368 -11.13 -28.08 23.77
N LEU A 369 -10.54 -27.14 24.51
CA LEU A 369 -11.27 -26.32 25.48
C LEU A 369 -12.08 -25.22 24.78
N ARG A 370 -13.38 -25.13 25.09
CA ARG A 370 -14.28 -24.14 24.44
C ARG A 370 -14.28 -22.77 25.12
N ASN A 371 -14.10 -22.72 26.44
CA ASN A 371 -14.20 -21.50 27.24
C ASN A 371 -13.41 -21.63 28.56
N LEU A 372 -13.28 -20.50 29.28
CA LEU A 372 -12.62 -20.44 30.59
C LEU A 372 -13.25 -21.38 31.62
N ALA A 373 -14.58 -21.52 31.62
CA ALA A 373 -15.29 -22.42 32.53
C ALA A 373 -14.88 -23.90 32.35
N ALA A 374 -14.60 -24.34 31.11
CA ALA A 374 -14.11 -25.68 30.84
C ALA A 374 -12.66 -25.88 31.33
N LEU A 375 -11.83 -24.82 31.31
CA LEU A 375 -10.48 -24.85 31.87
C LEU A 375 -10.54 -24.95 33.41
N GLU A 376 -11.39 -24.14 34.05
CA GLU A 376 -11.57 -24.18 35.51
C GLU A 376 -12.13 -25.50 36.03
N ALA A 377 -12.97 -26.17 35.24
CA ALA A 377 -13.51 -27.49 35.58
C ALA A 377 -12.42 -28.57 35.70
N LEU A 378 -11.30 -28.44 34.97
CA LEU A 378 -10.18 -29.38 35.05
C LEU A 378 -9.48 -29.31 36.42
N ASN A 379 -9.45 -28.14 37.06
CA ASN A 379 -8.88 -27.99 38.39
C ASN A 379 -9.79 -28.58 39.47
N LYS A 380 -11.11 -28.41 39.33
CA LYS A 380 -12.10 -28.94 40.29
C LYS A 380 -12.18 -30.47 40.30
N GLY A 381 -11.82 -31.14 39.21
CA GLY A 381 -11.71 -32.61 39.16
C GLY A 381 -10.47 -33.15 39.87
N ALA A 382 -9.36 -32.40 39.86
CA ALA A 382 -8.11 -32.83 40.50
C ALA A 382 -8.17 -32.77 42.04
N ASP A 383 -8.95 -31.85 42.61
CA ASP A 383 -9.17 -31.72 44.06
C ASP A 383 -10.18 -32.76 44.62
N GLN A 384 -10.89 -33.53 43.78
CA GLN A 384 -11.84 -34.56 44.23
C GLN A 384 -11.22 -35.96 44.33
N ASP A 385 -10.05 -36.17 43.72
CA ASP A 385 -9.30 -37.44 43.74
C ASP A 385 -8.06 -37.41 44.68
N ALA A 386 -7.95 -36.36 45.51
CA ALA A 386 -6.97 -36.24 46.60
C ALA A 386 -7.69 -36.33 47.96
#